data_AF-A0A0G3H5Y2-F1
#
_entry.id   AF-A0A0G3H5Y2-F1
#
_cell.length_a   1.000
_cell.length_b   1.000
_cell.length_c   1.000
_cell.angle_alpha   90.00
_cell.angle_beta   90.00
_cell.angle_gamma   90.00
#
_symmetry.space_group_name_H-M   'P 1'
#
loop_
_entity.id
_entity.type
_entity.pdbx_description
1 polymer ?
#
loop_
_entity_poly.entity_id
_entity_poly.type
_entity_poly.pdbx_seq_one_letter_code
_entity_poly.pdbx_strand_id
1 'polypeptide(L)'
;MGGSMPVWGAVVLTISVAILTQFASYFIQYRQHKHDHERRRTEEWHRNLRWAVELIADNNDTSVTLGVFALDALDNNEVSDHDQHLIDAILLAIIGDDSVAPTATAGQVAAARLLVKREREGKVTGPLATTIHTLAERKQSPS
;
A
#
# COMPACT_ATOMS: atom_id res chain seq x y z
N MET A 1 -49.11 21.09 -50.09
CA MET A 1 -49.05 19.72 -49.54
C MET A 1 -48.15 19.76 -48.31
N GLY A 2 -48.73 19.93 -47.12
CA GLY A 2 -48.01 19.91 -45.85
C GLY A 2 -48.50 18.72 -45.03
N GLY A 3 -47.75 17.62 -45.04
CA GLY A 3 -48.06 16.46 -44.20
C GLY A 3 -47.70 16.78 -42.77
N SER A 4 -48.69 17.07 -41.92
CA SER A 4 -48.49 17.12 -40.48
C SER A 4 -48.05 15.72 -40.02
N MET A 5 -46.86 15.62 -39.44
CA MET A 5 -46.47 14.38 -38.76
C MET A 5 -47.48 14.11 -37.64
N PRO A 6 -48.00 12.87 -37.52
CA PRO A 6 -48.90 12.54 -36.42
C PRO A 6 -48.16 12.78 -35.11
N VAL A 7 -48.75 13.58 -34.22
CA VAL A 7 -48.18 14.01 -32.94
C VAL A 7 -47.64 12.81 -32.12
N TRP A 8 -48.29 11.65 -32.25
CA TRP A 8 -47.85 10.38 -31.66
C TRP A 8 -46.45 9.92 -32.10
N GLY A 9 -46.07 10.15 -33.36
CA GLY A 9 -44.74 9.80 -33.87
C GLY A 9 -43.63 10.64 -33.21
N ALA A 10 -43.89 11.92 -32.95
CA ALA A 10 -42.95 12.78 -32.27
C ALA A 10 -42.75 12.36 -30.80
N VAL A 11 -43.82 11.99 -30.11
CA VAL A 11 -43.77 11.53 -28.70
C VAL A 11 -42.97 10.24 -28.54
N VAL A 12 -43.18 9.26 -29.43
CA VAL A 12 -42.43 8.00 -29.37
C VAL A 12 -40.93 8.24 -29.63
N LEU A 13 -40.61 9.15 -30.55
CA LEU A 13 -39.21 9.46 -30.89
C LEU A 13 -38.50 10.16 -29.73
N THR A 14 -39.13 11.14 -29.07
CA THR A 14 -38.52 11.83 -27.93
C THR A 14 -38.32 10.92 -26.73
N ILE A 15 -39.28 10.04 -26.43
CA ILE A 15 -39.14 9.04 -25.35
C ILE A 15 -37.99 8.08 -25.67
N SER A 16 -37.89 7.61 -26.92
CA SER A 16 -36.82 6.69 -27.32
C SER A 16 -35.43 7.33 -27.19
N VAL A 17 -35.28 8.59 -27.62
CA VAL A 17 -34.03 9.34 -27.48
C VAL A 17 -33.69 9.57 -26.01
N ALA A 18 -34.68 9.91 -25.17
CA ALA A 18 -34.45 10.10 -23.73
C ALA A 18 -33.96 8.82 -23.05
N ILE A 19 -34.59 7.68 -23.35
CA ILE A 19 -34.19 6.37 -22.81
C ILE A 19 -32.76 6.03 -23.25
N LEU A 20 -32.44 6.14 -24.54
CA LEU A 20 -31.10 5.87 -25.05
C LEU A 20 -30.04 6.78 -24.41
N THR A 21 -30.35 8.06 -24.24
CA THR A 21 -29.44 9.02 -23.59
C THR A 21 -29.20 8.64 -22.14
N GLN A 22 -30.25 8.26 -21.40
CA GLN A 22 -30.15 7.86 -20.01
C GLN A 22 -29.32 6.58 -19.82
N PHE A 23 -29.51 5.58 -20.68
CA PHE A 23 -28.67 4.37 -20.67
C PHE A 23 -27.21 4.65 -21.05
N ALA A 24 -26.97 5.50 -22.05
CA ALA A 24 -25.62 5.88 -22.45
C ALA A 24 -24.88 6.61 -21.32
N SER A 25 -25.53 7.59 -20.67
CA SER A 25 -24.97 8.30 -19.52
C SER A 25 -24.67 7.37 -18.35
N TYR A 26 -25.58 6.46 -18.03
CA TYR A 26 -25.37 5.47 -16.97
C TYR A 26 -24.17 4.56 -17.28
N PHE A 27 -24.06 4.08 -18.52
CA PHE A 27 -22.98 3.21 -18.94
C PHE A 27 -21.60 3.90 -18.88
N ILE A 28 -21.54 5.17 -19.31
CA ILE A 28 -20.31 5.98 -19.22
C ILE A 28 -19.89 6.16 -17.76
N GLN A 29 -20.82 6.55 -16.88
CA GLN A 29 -20.55 6.73 -15.46
C GLN A 29 -20.06 5.43 -14.80
N TYR A 30 -20.68 4.30 -15.15
CA TYR A 30 -20.27 2.99 -14.64
C TYR A 30 -18.83 2.62 -15.02
N ARG A 31 -18.41 2.91 -16.26
CA ARG A 31 -17.00 2.69 -16.67
C ARG A 31 -16.04 3.68 -16.01
N GLN A 32 -16.44 4.94 -15.86
CA GLN A 32 -15.62 5.97 -15.21
C GLN A 32 -15.32 5.62 -13.75
N HIS A 33 -16.32 5.15 -13.00
CA HIS A 33 -16.12 4.79 -11.59
C HIS A 33 -15.03 3.74 -11.40
N LYS A 34 -14.94 2.73 -12.28
CA LYS A 34 -13.88 1.71 -12.18
C LYS A 34 -12.49 2.29 -12.37
N HIS A 35 -12.31 3.15 -13.38
CA HIS A 35 -11.02 3.79 -13.63
C HIS A 35 -10.64 4.80 -12.54
N ASP A 36 -11.61 5.49 -11.95
CA ASP A 36 -11.35 6.43 -10.86
C ASP A 36 -10.87 5.71 -9.59
N HIS A 37 -11.39 4.52 -9.30
CA HIS A 37 -10.92 3.72 -8.17
C HIS A 37 -9.47 3.26 -8.33
N GLU A 38 -9.11 2.76 -9.52
CA GLU A 38 -7.73 2.34 -9.82
C GLU A 38 -6.77 3.54 -9.72
N ARG A 39 -7.14 4.68 -10.31
CA ARG A 39 -6.35 5.91 -10.24
C ARG A 39 -6.13 6.39 -8.81
N ARG A 40 -7.21 6.46 -8.01
CA ARG A 40 -7.11 6.86 -6.59
C ARG A 40 -6.21 5.92 -5.80
N ARG A 41 -6.33 4.61 -6.03
CA ARG A 41 -5.47 3.62 -5.38
C ARG A 41 -3.99 3.85 -5.71
N THR A 42 -3.66 4.09 -6.99
CA THR A 42 -2.28 4.39 -7.41
C THR A 42 -1.78 5.72 -6.84
N GLU A 43 -2.61 6.75 -6.80
CA GLU A 43 -2.26 8.04 -6.21
C GLU A 43 -2.00 7.94 -4.69
N GLU A 44 -2.83 7.19 -3.97
CA GLU A 44 -2.64 6.92 -2.54
C GLU A 44 -1.36 6.09 -2.30
N TRP A 45 -1.10 5.09 -3.14
CA TRP A 45 0.12 4.29 -3.06
C TRP A 45 1.38 5.15 -3.22
N HIS A 46 1.46 5.99 -4.27
CA HIS A 46 2.61 6.89 -4.47
C HIS A 46 2.78 7.91 -3.35
N ARG A 47 1.66 8.40 -2.77
CA ARG A 47 1.71 9.33 -1.64
C ARG A 47 2.31 8.67 -0.41
N ASN A 48 1.91 7.44 -0.11
CA ASN A 48 2.44 6.68 1.02
C ASN A 48 3.91 6.29 0.80
N LEU A 49 4.29 5.93 -0.44
CA LEU A 49 5.68 5.67 -0.80
C LEU A 49 6.56 6.90 -0.55
N ARG A 50 6.15 8.07 -1.04
CA ARG A 50 6.87 9.33 -0.80
C ARG A 50 7.02 9.61 0.69
N TRP A 51 5.94 9.45 1.46
CA TRP A 51 5.97 9.66 2.90
C TRP A 51 6.94 8.69 3.61
N ALA A 52 6.96 7.42 3.23
CA ALA A 52 7.89 6.44 3.78
C ALA A 52 9.36 6.82 3.49
N VAL A 53 9.66 7.23 2.25
CA VAL A 53 10.99 7.70 1.85
C VAL A 53 11.40 8.97 2.59
N GLU A 54 10.48 9.92 2.79
CA GLU A 54 10.72 11.13 3.59
C GLU A 54 11.07 10.78 5.04
N LEU A 55 10.39 9.79 5.62
CA LEU A 55 10.69 9.28 6.96
C LEU A 55 12.09 8.67 7.07
N ILE A 56 12.51 7.94 6.05
CA ILE A 56 13.85 7.36 5.99
C ILE A 56 14.91 8.47 5.82
N ALA A 57 14.64 9.48 5.00
CA ALA A 57 15.56 10.57 4.74
C ALA A 57 15.78 11.51 5.94
N ASP A 58 14.84 11.54 6.90
CA ASP A 58 14.92 12.32 8.15
C ASP A 58 16.08 11.87 9.08
N ASN A 59 16.67 10.70 8.82
CA ASN A 59 17.89 10.18 9.48
C ASN A 59 17.83 10.09 11.03
N ASN A 60 16.62 10.05 11.58
CA ASN A 60 16.34 9.68 12.96
C ASN A 60 16.05 8.18 13.01
N ASP A 61 16.71 7.42 13.90
CA ASP A 61 16.53 5.97 14.05
C ASP A 61 15.05 5.54 14.11
N THR A 62 14.21 6.34 14.78
CA THR A 62 12.77 6.08 14.87
C THR A 62 12.05 6.32 13.53
N SER A 63 12.38 7.41 12.83
CA SER A 63 11.81 7.75 11.52
C SER A 63 12.23 6.74 10.44
N VAL A 64 13.48 6.30 10.46
CA VAL A 64 14.00 5.25 9.55
C VAL A 64 13.28 3.92 9.79
N THR A 65 13.17 3.49 11.05
CA THR A 65 12.46 2.24 11.39
C THR A 65 11.01 2.29 10.92
N LEU A 66 10.31 3.40 11.19
CA LEU A 66 8.92 3.59 10.79
C LEU A 66 8.77 3.62 9.27
N GLY A 67 9.70 4.23 8.54
CA GLY A 67 9.69 4.26 7.08
C GLY A 67 9.95 2.90 6.45
N VAL A 68 10.83 2.07 7.03
CA VAL A 68 11.04 0.68 6.59
C VAL A 68 9.79 -0.17 6.80
N PHE A 69 9.13 -0.07 7.97
CA PHE A 69 7.85 -0.75 8.20
C PHE A 69 6.74 -0.26 7.27
N ALA A 70 6.73 1.03 6.94
CA ALA A 70 5.78 1.57 5.97
C ALA A 70 6.02 0.99 4.56
N LEU A 71 7.28 0.84 4.13
CA LEU A 71 7.63 0.18 2.87
C LEU A 71 7.22 -1.29 2.84
N ASP A 72 7.47 -2.05 3.92
CA ASP A 72 7.06 -3.45 4.06
C ASP A 72 5.52 -3.61 4.03
N ALA A 73 4.79 -2.68 4.65
CA ALA A 73 3.34 -2.64 4.57
C ALA A 73 2.83 -2.25 3.16
N LEU A 74 3.61 -1.48 2.39
CA LEU A 74 3.27 -1.14 1.01
C LEU A 74 3.45 -2.34 0.07
N ASP A 75 4.52 -3.11 0.27
CA ASP A 75 4.86 -4.36 -0.44
C ASP A 75 3.72 -5.38 -0.34
N ASN A 76 3.17 -5.59 0.87
CA ASN A 76 2.19 -6.65 1.12
C ASN A 76 0.79 -6.42 0.48
N ASN A 77 0.62 -5.40 -0.35
CA ASN A 77 -0.60 -5.17 -1.12
C ASN A 77 -0.47 -5.77 -2.54
N GLU A 78 -1.58 -5.98 -3.26
CA GLU A 78 -1.51 -6.30 -4.70
C GLU A 78 -0.90 -5.12 -5.47
N VAL A 79 0.41 -5.02 -5.53
CA VAL A 79 1.16 -4.02 -6.30
C VAL A 79 1.65 -4.64 -7.60
N SER A 80 1.91 -3.80 -8.61
CA SER A 80 2.51 -4.24 -9.87
C SER A 80 3.94 -4.75 -9.63
N ASP A 81 4.39 -5.74 -10.41
CA ASP A 81 5.77 -6.25 -10.37
C ASP A 81 6.82 -5.11 -10.48
N HIS A 82 6.51 -4.08 -11.26
CA HIS A 82 7.40 -2.92 -11.42
C HIS A 82 7.57 -2.11 -10.12
N ASP A 83 6.47 -1.91 -9.40
CA ASP A 83 6.43 -1.14 -8.17
C ASP A 83 7.08 -1.91 -7.02
N GLN A 84 6.91 -3.25 -7.03
CA GLN A 84 7.60 -4.17 -6.14
C GLN A 84 9.13 -4.05 -6.28
N HIS A 85 9.64 -4.07 -7.51
CA HIS A 85 11.06 -3.90 -7.78
C HIS A 85 11.61 -2.55 -7.31
N LEU A 86 10.78 -1.49 -7.36
CA LEU A 86 11.16 -0.18 -6.82
C LEU A 86 11.29 -0.22 -5.29
N ILE A 87 10.34 -0.82 -4.58
CA ILE A 87 10.40 -0.98 -3.12
C ILE A 87 11.64 -1.80 -2.72
N ASP A 88 11.88 -2.92 -3.40
CA ASP A 88 13.06 -3.76 -3.18
C ASP A 88 14.37 -2.99 -3.37
N ALA A 89 14.46 -2.17 -4.42
CA ALA A 89 15.63 -1.35 -4.70
C ALA A 89 15.87 -0.29 -3.62
N ILE A 90 14.80 0.34 -3.11
CA ILE A 90 14.89 1.32 -2.01
C ILE A 90 15.34 0.64 -0.72
N LEU A 91 14.71 -0.48 -0.34
CA LEU A 91 15.09 -1.25 0.85
C LEU A 91 16.53 -1.76 0.75
N LEU A 92 16.95 -2.24 -0.43
CA LEU A 92 18.32 -2.68 -0.68
C LEU A 92 19.32 -1.52 -0.58
N ALA A 93 18.98 -0.31 -1.05
CA ALA A 93 19.84 0.86 -0.92
C ALA A 93 20.03 1.26 0.56
N ILE A 94 18.98 1.19 1.37
CA ILE A 94 19.03 1.54 2.80
C ILE A 94 19.83 0.51 3.61
N ILE A 95 19.63 -0.78 3.30
CA ILE A 95 20.29 -1.88 4.02
C ILE A 95 21.73 -2.11 3.50
N GLY A 96 21.97 -1.85 2.22
CA GLY A 96 23.27 -2.02 1.57
C GLY A 96 24.22 -0.84 1.75
N ASP A 97 23.72 0.31 2.21
CA ASP A 97 24.55 1.42 2.63
C ASP A 97 25.08 1.19 4.06
N ASP A 98 26.03 0.25 4.19
CA ASP A 98 26.79 -0.02 5.42
C ASP A 98 27.64 1.19 5.91
N SER A 99 27.54 2.36 5.25
CA SER A 99 28.25 3.59 5.62
C SER A 99 27.46 4.50 6.56
N VAL A 100 26.15 4.26 6.78
CA VAL A 100 25.38 4.89 7.85
C VAL A 100 25.59 4.08 9.13
N ALA A 101 26.56 4.51 9.94
CA ALA A 101 26.92 3.89 11.20
C ALA A 101 25.67 3.58 12.07
N PRO A 102 25.35 2.30 12.30
CA PRO A 102 24.22 1.97 13.15
C PRO A 102 24.67 1.98 14.61
N THR A 103 24.07 2.86 15.40
CA THR A 103 23.93 2.66 16.84
C THR A 103 22.93 1.52 17.15
N ALA A 104 22.52 0.75 16.14
CA ALA A 104 22.07 -0.62 16.32
C ALA A 104 23.30 -1.53 16.20
N THR A 105 23.73 -2.11 17.32
CA THR A 105 24.86 -3.06 17.32
C THR A 105 24.64 -4.10 16.24
N ALA A 106 25.67 -4.47 15.47
CA ALA A 106 25.57 -5.48 14.41
C ALA A 106 24.85 -6.78 14.85
N GLY A 107 24.83 -7.08 16.16
CA GLY A 107 24.03 -8.14 16.76
C GLY A 107 22.50 -7.94 16.69
N GLN A 108 21.97 -6.72 16.76
CA GLN A 108 20.55 -6.41 16.66
C GLN A 108 20.05 -6.53 15.21
N VAL A 109 20.84 -6.08 14.24
CA VAL A 109 20.53 -6.26 12.81
C VAL A 109 20.64 -7.74 12.43
N ALA A 110 21.65 -8.46 12.92
CA ALA A 110 21.75 -9.91 12.76
C ALA A 110 20.58 -10.66 13.43
N ALA A 111 20.12 -10.20 14.60
CA ALA A 111 18.98 -10.79 15.30
C ALA A 111 17.66 -10.53 14.56
N ALA A 112 17.44 -9.32 14.04
CA ALA A 112 16.28 -9.00 13.22
C ALA A 112 16.27 -9.81 11.91
N ARG A 113 17.42 -9.93 11.24
CA ARG A 113 17.58 -10.73 10.02
C ARG A 113 17.37 -12.23 10.28
N LEU A 114 17.81 -12.74 11.44
CA LEU A 114 17.52 -14.11 11.86
C LEU A 114 16.05 -14.30 12.25
N LEU A 115 15.41 -13.31 12.86
CA LEU A 115 13.99 -13.37 13.21
C LEU A 115 13.10 -13.40 11.96
N VAL A 116 13.33 -12.50 11.01
CA VAL A 116 12.60 -12.46 9.73
C VAL A 116 12.83 -13.74 8.91
N LYS A 117 14.06 -14.26 8.89
CA LYS A 117 14.37 -15.53 8.25
C LYS A 117 13.66 -16.72 8.93
N ARG A 118 13.55 -16.70 10.26
CA ARG A 118 12.91 -17.77 11.05
C ARG A 118 11.38 -17.72 10.98
N GLU A 119 10.81 -16.55 10.73
CA GLU A 119 9.37 -16.34 10.49
C GLU A 119 8.96 -16.85 9.10
N ARG A 120 9.76 -16.56 8.06
CA ARG A 120 9.56 -17.12 6.71
C ARG A 120 9.69 -18.65 6.64
N GLU A 121 10.42 -19.27 7.57
CA GLU A 121 10.55 -20.74 7.67
C GLU A 121 9.37 -21.41 8.42
N GLY A 122 8.31 -20.67 8.79
CA GLY A 122 7.08 -21.22 9.37
C GLY A 122 7.27 -21.89 10.74
N LYS A 123 8.36 -21.56 11.45
CA LYS A 123 8.81 -22.30 12.65
C LYS A 123 8.42 -21.68 13.98
N VAL A 124 7.47 -20.74 14.01
CA VAL A 124 6.97 -20.14 15.26
C VAL A 124 5.57 -20.63 15.56
N THR A 125 5.48 -21.87 16.06
CA THR A 125 4.33 -22.35 16.83
C THR A 125 4.58 -22.04 18.31
N GLY A 126 4.00 -20.97 18.84
CA GLY A 126 3.92 -20.72 20.28
C GLY A 126 4.09 -19.24 20.68
N PRO A 127 3.32 -18.74 21.68
CA PRO A 127 3.14 -17.32 21.89
C PRO A 127 4.37 -16.67 22.56
N LEU A 128 5.07 -15.86 21.78
CA LEU A 128 6.19 -15.00 22.17
C LEU A 128 5.87 -14.00 23.31
N ALA A 129 4.60 -13.85 23.68
CA ALA A 129 4.18 -13.00 24.80
C ALA A 129 4.83 -13.42 26.14
N THR A 130 5.10 -14.71 26.35
CA THR A 130 5.66 -15.21 27.61
C THR A 130 7.19 -15.01 27.70
N THR A 131 7.90 -15.05 26.57
CA THR A 131 9.36 -14.89 26.53
C THR A 131 9.78 -13.42 26.64
N ILE A 132 9.00 -12.50 26.07
CA ILE A 132 9.27 -11.05 26.20
C ILE A 132 8.98 -10.60 27.64
N HIS A 133 7.93 -11.11 28.28
CA HIS A 133 7.62 -10.80 29.68
C HIS A 133 8.71 -11.33 30.65
N THR A 134 9.23 -12.55 30.42
CA THR A 134 10.28 -13.14 31.27
C THR A 134 11.66 -12.49 31.08
N LEU A 135 11.96 -11.94 29.89
CA LEU A 135 13.17 -11.15 29.66
C LEU A 135 13.09 -9.74 30.25
N ALA A 136 11.89 -9.15 30.32
CA ALA A 136 11.67 -7.85 30.96
C ALA A 136 11.80 -7.92 32.49
N GLU A 137 11.28 -8.98 33.13
CA GLU A 137 11.40 -9.18 34.59
C GLU A 137 12.84 -9.42 35.04
N ARG A 138 13.66 -10.13 34.25
CA ARG A 138 15.04 -10.46 34.62
C ARG A 138 15.98 -9.25 34.65
N LYS A 139 15.60 -8.12 34.04
CA LYS A 139 16.38 -6.88 34.01
C LYS A 139 16.11 -5.95 35.20
N GLN A 140 15.10 -6.22 36.03
CA GLN A 140 14.69 -5.38 37.15
C GLN A 140 15.13 -5.87 38.54
N SER A 141 15.85 -6.99 38.64
CA SER A 141 16.41 -7.45 39.93
C SER A 141 17.94 -7.24 39.96
N PRO A 142 18.42 -6.08 40.43
CA PRO A 142 19.82 -5.92 40.79
C PRO A 142 20.06 -6.60 42.15
N SER A 143 20.88 -7.64 42.13
CA SER A 143 21.64 -8.06 43.32
C SER A 143 23.00 -7.38 43.31
#